data_AF-A0A0V0R246-F1
#
_entry.id   AF-A0A0V0R246-F1
#
_cell.length_a   1.000
_cell.length_b   1.000
_cell.length_c   1.000
_cell.angle_alpha   90.00
_cell.angle_beta   90.00
_cell.angle_gamma   90.00
#
_symmetry.space_group_name_H-M   'P 1'
#
loop_
_entity.id
_entity.type
_entity.pdbx_description
1 polymer ?
#
loop_
_entity_poly.entity_id
_entity_poly.type
_entity_poly.pdbx_seq_one_letter_code
_entity_poly.pdbx_strand_id
1 'polypeptide(L)'
;MSDEQIKAMSQAQGMNIDPAMFRQASQMMQNMSPEQLEQMRRMSSNMGYDSFKNKQPPQTNSYKQNQSTQNSQPKISPNTSSSSSSYKYPQLENINNLKIKGNEFFKKQDFESAKGKYQEGIFEVEEVRMKAQYKSFSQEMKNEVQNLEIALRMNYANILAKQNEFDLVLDQAKEVLKLDQENGKGNFRMGQALFQQEKFEKSRDYIEKAAQIMKQDQNVQQLYKDMKAKLGIKEEQKQEQKEKEEVVKEKNQSENKKDNEDQKNKQTFDDGQQQRQQLHLTSSLLLQCKYALRQS
;
A
#
# COMPACT_ATOMS: atom_id res chain seq x y z
N MET A 1 25.92 -14.78 6.86
CA MET A 1 26.74 -15.05 8.06
C MET A 1 26.19 -16.33 8.70
N SER A 2 27.06 -17.22 9.18
CA SER A 2 26.63 -18.42 9.89
C SER A 2 26.24 -18.09 11.34
N ASP A 3 25.37 -18.89 11.95
CA ASP A 3 24.86 -18.66 13.32
C ASP A 3 25.99 -18.65 14.37
N GLU A 4 27.09 -19.35 14.10
CA GLU A 4 28.29 -19.39 14.93
C GLU A 4 29.07 -18.07 14.91
N GLN A 5 29.17 -17.43 13.74
CA GLN A 5 29.78 -16.11 13.60
C GLN A 5 28.94 -15.03 14.29
N ILE A 6 27.61 -15.15 14.22
CA ILE A 6 26.68 -14.22 14.87
C ILE A 6 26.79 -14.34 16.40
N LYS A 7 26.85 -15.57 16.93
CA LYS A 7 27.04 -15.82 18.36
C LYS A 7 28.39 -15.30 18.86
N ALA A 8 29.46 -15.51 18.10
CA ALA A 8 30.78 -14.99 18.44
C ALA A 8 30.83 -13.45 18.42
N MET A 9 30.19 -12.80 17.45
CA MET A 9 30.12 -11.35 17.35
C MET A 9 29.25 -10.73 18.46
N SER A 10 28.13 -11.38 18.79
CA SER A 10 27.25 -10.99 19.90
C SER A 10 27.99 -11.09 21.25
N GLN A 11 28.74 -12.18 21.46
CA GLN A 11 29.58 -12.37 22.65
C GLN A 11 30.76 -11.39 22.71
N ALA A 12 31.41 -11.08 21.58
CA ALA A 12 32.51 -10.11 21.51
C ALA A 12 32.08 -8.67 21.81
N GLN A 13 30.80 -8.33 21.55
CA GLN A 13 30.22 -7.01 21.87
C GLN A 13 29.47 -6.99 23.21
N GLY A 14 29.53 -8.08 24.00
CA GLY A 14 28.90 -8.16 25.32
C GLY A 14 27.35 -8.17 25.30
N MET A 15 26.75 -8.37 24.13
CA MET A 15 25.31 -8.43 23.95
C MET A 15 24.88 -9.90 23.88
N ASN A 16 24.04 -10.38 24.79
CA ASN A 16 23.44 -11.72 24.67
C ASN A 16 22.17 -11.63 23.82
N ILE A 17 22.32 -11.55 22.49
CA ILE A 17 21.20 -11.53 21.55
C ILE A 17 21.06 -12.94 20.96
N ASP A 18 19.87 -13.53 21.08
CA ASP A 18 19.53 -14.83 20.48
C ASP A 18 19.64 -14.76 18.95
N PRO A 19 20.29 -15.74 18.27
CA PRO A 19 20.37 -15.81 16.82
C PRO A 19 19.03 -15.63 16.08
N ALA A 20 17.91 -16.11 16.63
CA ALA A 20 16.60 -15.92 16.03
C ALA A 20 16.17 -14.44 16.05
N MET A 21 16.44 -13.74 17.15
CA MET A 21 16.14 -12.32 17.31
C MET A 21 17.04 -11.46 16.42
N PHE A 22 18.31 -11.82 16.25
CA PHE A 22 19.22 -11.13 15.33
C PHE A 22 18.78 -11.26 13.87
N ARG A 23 18.35 -12.45 13.44
CA ARG A 23 17.81 -12.65 12.08
C ARG A 23 16.58 -11.80 11.82
N GLN A 24 15.67 -11.74 12.79
CA GLN A 24 14.48 -10.89 12.70
C GLN A 24 14.85 -9.39 12.65
N ALA A 25 15.81 -8.94 13.48
CA ALA A 25 16.31 -7.57 13.44
C ALA A 25 17.00 -7.26 12.11
N SER A 26 17.81 -8.16 11.58
CA SER A 26 18.48 -8.03 10.29
C SER A 26 17.49 -7.97 9.12
N GLN A 27 16.44 -8.81 9.14
CA GLN A 27 15.39 -8.79 8.13
C GLN A 27 14.55 -7.51 8.20
N MET A 28 14.34 -6.94 9.39
CA MET A 28 13.76 -5.62 9.55
C MET A 28 14.68 -4.53 8.97
N MET A 29 16.00 -4.63 9.17
CA MET A 29 16.98 -3.68 8.61
C MET A 29 17.08 -3.76 7.08
N GLN A 30 16.96 -4.95 6.50
CA GLN A 30 16.98 -5.14 5.03
C GLN A 30 15.78 -4.49 4.32
N ASN A 31 14.65 -4.36 5.02
CA ASN A 31 13.43 -3.76 4.48
C ASN A 31 13.23 -2.28 4.88
N MET A 32 14.20 -1.69 5.60
CA MET A 32 14.20 -0.26 5.92
C MET A 32 14.94 0.55 4.85
N SER A 33 14.48 1.77 4.58
CA SER A 33 15.20 2.66 3.66
C SER A 33 16.50 3.19 4.30
N PRO A 34 17.49 3.62 3.50
CA PRO A 34 18.74 4.16 4.03
C PRO A 34 18.54 5.34 4.99
N GLU A 35 17.54 6.19 4.73
CA GLU A 35 17.21 7.33 5.58
C GLU A 35 16.63 6.91 6.94
N GLN A 36 15.83 5.84 6.97
CA GLN A 36 15.30 5.27 8.22
C GLN A 36 16.42 4.63 9.06
N LEU A 37 17.39 4.00 8.39
CA LEU A 37 18.55 3.42 9.05
C LEU A 37 19.44 4.50 9.69
N GLU A 38 19.66 5.61 9.00
CA GLU A 38 20.40 6.77 9.50
C GLU A 38 19.71 7.40 10.72
N GLN A 39 18.38 7.52 10.67
CA GLN A 39 17.58 8.03 11.77
C GLN A 39 17.62 7.11 13.00
N MET A 40 17.56 5.80 12.79
CA MET A 40 17.68 4.81 13.87
C MET A 40 19.09 4.81 14.47
N ARG A 41 20.14 4.98 13.65
CA ARG A 41 21.52 5.14 14.14
C ARG A 41 21.66 6.38 15.02
N ARG A 42 21.05 7.50 14.63
CA ARG A 42 21.01 8.74 15.45
C ARG A 42 20.25 8.55 16.77
N MET A 43 19.14 7.82 16.75
CA MET A 43 18.39 7.52 17.99
C MET A 43 19.17 6.60 18.93
N SER A 44 19.85 5.58 18.39
CA SER A 44 20.72 4.67 19.15
C SER A 44 21.90 5.40 19.79
N SER A 45 22.54 6.33 19.08
CA SER A 45 23.61 7.16 19.65
C SER A 45 23.15 8.07 20.80
N ASN A 46 21.86 8.43 20.84
CA ASN A 46 21.28 9.26 21.90
C ASN A 46 20.66 8.46 23.05
N MET A 47 20.42 7.16 22.89
CA MET A 47 19.93 6.27 23.96
C MET A 47 21.06 5.31 24.38
N GLY A 48 21.75 5.65 25.47
CA GLY A 48 22.70 4.75 26.11
C GLY A 48 22.05 3.42 26.50
N TYR A 49 22.77 2.32 26.25
CA TYR A 49 22.29 0.93 26.30
C TYR A 49 21.94 0.40 27.70
N ASP A 50 22.10 1.20 28.76
CA ASP A 50 21.93 0.75 30.16
C ASP A 50 20.48 0.64 30.66
N SER A 51 19.47 1.13 29.92
CA SER A 51 18.08 1.20 30.41
C SER A 51 17.22 -0.06 30.25
N PHE A 52 17.69 -1.12 29.56
CA PHE A 52 16.86 -2.28 29.22
C PHE A 52 17.04 -3.52 30.11
N LYS A 53 17.76 -3.40 31.23
CA LYS A 53 18.19 -4.57 32.02
C LYS A 53 17.14 -5.18 32.96
N ASN A 54 15.92 -4.65 33.07
CA ASN A 54 14.91 -5.25 33.94
C ASN A 54 13.48 -4.89 33.52
N LYS A 55 12.81 -5.82 32.83
CA LYS A 55 11.37 -6.13 32.95
C LYS A 55 11.00 -7.27 32.01
N GLN A 56 10.50 -8.37 32.58
CA GLN A 56 9.86 -9.45 31.83
C GLN A 56 8.54 -8.96 31.20
N PRO A 57 8.13 -9.47 30.02
CA PRO A 57 6.86 -9.14 29.42
C PRO A 57 5.69 -9.96 30.04
N PRO A 58 4.50 -9.37 30.27
CA PRO A 58 3.33 -10.12 30.70
C PRO A 58 2.67 -10.85 29.51
N GLN A 59 2.22 -12.09 29.75
CA GLN A 59 1.34 -12.83 28.86
C GLN A 59 -0.09 -12.28 28.96
N THR A 60 -0.73 -12.00 27.82
CA THR A 60 -2.20 -11.92 27.71
C THR A 60 -2.68 -12.45 26.36
N ASN A 61 -3.84 -13.13 26.41
CA ASN A 61 -4.46 -13.93 25.38
C ASN A 61 -5.05 -13.13 24.20
N SER A 62 -4.97 -13.78 23.04
CA SER A 62 -5.76 -13.66 21.80
C SER A 62 -7.01 -12.76 21.81
N TYR A 63 -7.02 -11.72 20.98
CA TYR A 63 -7.89 -11.56 19.80
C TYR A 63 -7.17 -10.63 18.80
N LYS A 64 -6.89 -11.12 17.59
CA LYS A 64 -6.17 -10.38 16.54
C LYS A 64 -7.10 -9.37 15.88
N GLN A 65 -6.83 -8.08 16.07
CA GLN A 65 -7.32 -7.01 15.21
C GLN A 65 -6.11 -6.20 14.73
N ASN A 66 -5.66 -6.45 13.50
CA ASN A 66 -4.53 -5.74 12.91
C ASN A 66 -4.96 -4.33 12.48
N GLN A 67 -4.40 -3.34 13.19
CA GLN A 67 -4.40 -1.95 12.79
C GLN A 67 -3.37 -1.77 11.66
N SER A 68 -3.83 -1.52 10.44
CA SER A 68 -3.05 -0.85 9.41
C SER A 68 -3.95 -0.44 8.25
N THR A 69 -4.62 0.71 8.35
CA THR A 69 -5.00 1.45 7.15
C THR A 69 -3.91 2.47 6.91
N GLN A 70 -2.93 2.04 6.10
CA GLN A 70 -2.02 2.97 5.46
C GLN A 70 -2.83 3.97 4.65
N ASN A 71 -2.50 5.21 4.93
CA ASN A 71 -3.14 6.41 4.45
C ASN A 71 -2.64 6.68 3.03
N SER A 72 -3.40 6.29 2.01
CA SER A 72 -3.23 6.83 0.66
C SER A 72 -4.15 8.04 0.48
N GLN A 73 -3.85 9.11 1.23
CA GLN A 73 -4.16 10.46 0.77
C GLN A 73 -2.98 10.94 -0.09
N PRO A 74 -3.22 11.75 -1.13
CA PRO A 74 -2.12 12.40 -1.87
C PRO A 74 -1.20 13.10 -0.87
N LYS A 75 0.12 12.90 -1.04
CA LYS A 75 1.16 13.44 -0.15
C LYS A 75 0.97 14.94 0.07
N ILE A 76 0.47 15.30 1.25
CA ILE A 76 0.68 16.62 1.84
C ILE A 76 1.80 16.43 2.85
N SER A 77 2.89 17.16 2.62
CA SER A 77 4.13 17.15 3.39
C SER A 77 3.89 17.22 4.91
N PRO A 78 4.68 16.50 5.73
CA PRO A 78 4.58 16.59 7.17
C PRO A 78 5.27 17.90 7.60
N ASN A 79 4.49 18.95 7.85
CA ASN A 79 4.98 20.08 8.62
C ASN A 79 4.26 20.11 9.96
N THR A 80 4.85 19.43 10.95
CA THR A 80 4.73 19.81 12.35
C THR A 80 5.39 21.17 12.52
N SER A 81 4.59 22.23 12.47
CA SER A 81 4.94 23.52 13.07
C SER A 81 3.66 24.27 13.37
N SER A 82 3.47 24.55 14.65
CA SER A 82 2.59 25.56 15.22
C SER A 82 2.94 26.95 14.66
N SER A 83 2.51 27.23 13.44
CA SER A 83 2.63 28.54 12.80
C SER A 83 1.39 28.80 11.96
N SER A 84 0.67 29.84 12.34
CA SER A 84 -0.50 30.46 11.69
C SER A 84 -0.29 30.65 10.18
N SER A 85 -0.59 29.62 9.39
CA SER A 85 -0.84 29.75 7.96
C SER A 85 -2.35 29.87 7.78
N SER A 86 -2.81 31.07 7.40
CA SER A 86 -4.21 31.33 7.11
C SER A 86 -4.75 30.29 6.13
N TYR A 87 -5.89 29.67 6.46
CA TYR A 87 -6.51 28.68 5.57
C TYR A 87 -6.82 29.31 4.21
N LYS A 88 -6.67 28.55 3.11
CA LYS A 88 -6.84 29.05 1.73
C LYS A 88 -8.13 29.87 1.55
N TYR A 89 -9.19 29.51 2.27
CA TYR A 89 -10.45 30.24 2.33
C TYR A 89 -10.77 30.61 3.78
N PRO A 90 -10.51 31.85 4.22
CA PRO A 90 -10.76 32.27 5.61
C PRO A 90 -12.21 32.04 6.07
N GLN A 91 -13.18 32.13 5.16
CA GLN A 91 -14.59 31.86 5.43
C GLN A 91 -14.88 30.39 5.80
N LEU A 92 -13.98 29.47 5.47
CA LEU A 92 -14.09 28.04 5.76
C LEU A 92 -13.08 27.59 6.83
N GLU A 93 -12.32 28.52 7.40
CA GLU A 93 -11.26 28.23 8.37
C GLU A 93 -11.82 27.52 9.62
N ASN A 94 -12.99 27.96 10.12
CA ASN A 94 -13.63 27.32 11.27
C ASN A 94 -13.95 25.84 11.00
N ILE A 95 -14.55 25.53 9.85
CA ILE A 95 -14.90 24.16 9.43
C ILE A 95 -13.62 23.30 9.37
N ASN A 96 -12.56 23.81 8.76
CA ASN A 96 -11.30 23.09 8.67
C ASN A 96 -10.66 22.86 10.06
N ASN A 97 -10.73 23.85 10.95
CA ASN A 97 -10.22 23.73 12.31
C ASN A 97 -11.01 22.69 13.13
N LEU A 98 -12.33 22.61 12.95
CA LEU A 98 -13.16 21.57 13.57
C LEU A 98 -12.77 20.18 13.09
N LYS A 99 -12.54 19.99 11.78
CA LYS A 99 -12.01 18.75 11.20
C LYS A 99 -10.65 18.38 11.81
N ILE A 100 -9.73 19.34 11.93
CA ILE A 100 -8.40 19.11 12.51
C ILE A 100 -8.51 18.68 13.98
N LYS A 101 -9.28 19.41 14.79
CA LYS A 101 -9.52 19.06 16.21
C LYS A 101 -10.17 17.69 16.36
N GLY A 102 -11.16 17.37 15.53
CA GLY A 102 -11.77 16.04 15.52
C GLY A 102 -10.75 14.95 15.20
N ASN A 103 -9.87 15.17 14.22
CA ASN A 103 -8.79 14.24 13.89
C ASN A 103 -7.78 14.07 15.04
N GLU A 104 -7.49 15.14 15.79
CA GLU A 104 -6.61 15.08 16.97
C GLU A 104 -7.22 14.22 18.08
N PHE A 105 -8.50 14.42 18.41
CA PHE A 105 -9.20 13.57 19.37
C PHE A 105 -9.28 12.12 18.89
N PHE A 106 -9.56 11.90 17.60
CA PHE A 106 -9.61 10.57 17.02
C PHE A 106 -8.27 9.83 17.16
N LYS A 107 -7.14 10.51 16.92
CA LYS A 107 -5.80 9.93 17.11
C LYS A 107 -5.53 9.56 18.57
N LYS A 108 -6.10 10.31 19.51
CA LYS A 108 -6.03 10.01 20.96
C LYS A 108 -7.02 8.93 21.41
N GLN A 109 -7.80 8.36 20.49
CA GLN A 109 -8.90 7.42 20.75
C GLN A 109 -10.02 8.01 21.62
N ASP A 110 -10.07 9.33 21.77
CA ASP A 110 -11.19 10.02 22.39
C ASP A 110 -12.31 10.19 21.35
N PHE A 111 -13.07 9.12 21.17
CA PHE A 111 -14.09 9.05 20.11
C PHE A 111 -15.26 9.99 20.38
N GLU A 112 -15.67 10.22 21.62
CA GLU A 112 -16.79 11.11 21.93
C GLU A 112 -16.46 12.57 21.63
N SER A 113 -15.27 13.05 22.04
CA SER A 113 -14.83 14.41 21.68
C SER A 113 -14.64 14.56 20.17
N ALA A 114 -14.09 13.54 19.50
CA ALA A 114 -13.94 13.55 18.05
C ALA A 114 -15.30 13.61 17.33
N LYS A 115 -16.26 12.80 17.79
CA LYS A 115 -17.64 12.73 17.32
C LYS A 115 -18.29 14.11 17.39
N GLY A 116 -18.21 14.77 18.54
CA GLY A 116 -18.73 16.12 18.73
C GLY A 116 -18.11 17.15 17.78
N LYS A 117 -16.78 17.11 17.57
CA LYS A 117 -16.11 18.05 16.63
C LYS A 117 -16.47 17.83 15.18
N TYR A 118 -16.68 16.58 14.74
CA TYR A 118 -17.15 16.35 13.39
C TYR A 118 -18.58 16.80 13.18
N GLN A 119 -19.48 16.57 14.15
CA GLN A 119 -20.87 17.04 14.09
C GLN A 119 -20.94 18.57 14.06
N GLU A 120 -20.17 19.25 14.92
CA GLU A 120 -20.06 20.72 14.92
C GLU A 120 -19.60 21.23 13.54
N GLY A 121 -18.62 20.57 12.92
CA GLY A 121 -18.16 20.91 11.57
C GLY A 121 -19.22 20.69 10.48
N ILE A 122 -20.01 19.63 10.58
CA ILE A 122 -21.11 19.36 9.63
C ILE A 122 -22.18 20.43 9.75
N PHE A 123 -22.55 20.82 10.97
CA PHE A 123 -23.50 21.90 11.21
C PHE A 123 -23.02 23.23 10.61
N GLU A 124 -21.75 23.59 10.81
CA GLU A 124 -21.17 24.80 10.22
C GLU A 124 -21.18 24.76 8.68
N VAL A 125 -20.95 23.60 8.06
CA VAL A 125 -21.09 23.44 6.60
C VAL A 125 -22.52 23.75 6.16
N GLU A 126 -23.52 23.21 6.87
CA GLU A 126 -24.93 23.44 6.57
C GLU A 126 -25.28 24.92 6.72
N GLU A 127 -24.80 25.56 7.80
CA GLU A 127 -24.98 27.00 8.02
C GLU A 127 -24.36 27.83 6.88
N VAL A 128 -23.13 27.50 6.46
CA VAL A 128 -22.47 28.16 5.32
C VAL A 128 -23.31 28.03 4.04
N ARG A 129 -23.92 26.89 3.77
CA ARG A 129 -24.78 26.70 2.58
C ARG A 129 -26.07 27.52 2.62
N MET A 130 -26.60 27.79 3.81
CA MET A 130 -27.82 28.59 3.98
C MET A 130 -27.57 30.09 3.87
N LYS A 131 -26.34 30.57 4.12
CA LYS A 131 -25.98 31.99 4.00
C LYS A 131 -26.14 32.46 2.55
N ALA A 132 -26.72 33.66 2.36
CA ALA A 132 -26.92 34.25 1.03
C ALA A 132 -25.61 34.37 0.23
N GLN A 133 -24.51 34.65 0.93
CA GLN A 133 -23.14 34.68 0.42
C GLN A 133 -22.71 33.39 -0.31
N TYR A 134 -23.26 32.23 0.04
CA TYR A 134 -22.89 30.96 -0.60
C TYR A 134 -23.17 30.97 -2.10
N LYS A 135 -24.23 31.67 -2.55
CA LYS A 135 -24.53 31.81 -3.97
C LYS A 135 -23.39 32.48 -4.74
N SER A 136 -22.75 33.48 -4.12
CA SER A 136 -21.59 34.20 -4.67
C SER A 136 -20.25 33.47 -4.54
N PHE A 137 -20.19 32.30 -3.87
CA PHE A 137 -18.96 31.52 -3.84
C PHE A 137 -18.55 31.06 -5.24
N SER A 138 -17.25 31.14 -5.51
CA SER A 138 -16.66 30.53 -6.70
C SER A 138 -16.89 29.01 -6.69
N GLN A 139 -16.86 28.40 -7.88
CA GLN A 139 -17.03 26.95 -7.98
C GLN A 139 -15.96 26.20 -7.17
N GLU A 140 -14.71 26.68 -7.17
CA GLU A 140 -13.64 26.10 -6.35
C GLU A 140 -13.96 26.11 -4.86
N MET A 141 -14.53 27.21 -4.36
CA MET A 141 -14.88 27.33 -2.94
C MET A 141 -16.09 26.45 -2.59
N LYS A 142 -17.07 26.32 -3.49
CA LYS A 142 -18.18 25.37 -3.33
C LYS A 142 -17.68 23.92 -3.29
N ASN A 143 -16.72 23.58 -4.17
CA ASN A 143 -16.07 22.28 -4.17
C ASN A 143 -15.29 22.05 -2.86
N GLU A 144 -14.64 23.09 -2.31
CA GLU A 144 -13.97 23.00 -1.02
C GLU A 144 -14.95 22.74 0.13
N VAL A 145 -16.09 23.44 0.17
CA VAL A 145 -17.16 23.18 1.15
C VAL A 145 -17.63 21.73 1.06
N GLN A 146 -17.87 21.24 -0.16
CA GLN A 146 -18.24 19.85 -0.40
C GLN A 146 -17.15 18.86 0.08
N ASN A 147 -15.88 19.12 -0.21
CA ASN A 147 -14.76 18.28 0.20
C ASN A 147 -14.63 18.21 1.73
N LEU A 148 -14.79 19.35 2.41
CA LEU A 148 -14.78 19.42 3.87
C LEU A 148 -15.95 18.62 4.46
N GLU A 149 -17.15 18.76 3.90
CA GLU A 149 -18.32 18.00 4.34
C GLU A 149 -18.11 16.49 4.21
N ILE A 150 -17.65 16.04 3.04
CA ILE A 150 -17.37 14.63 2.78
C ILE A 150 -16.36 14.09 3.80
N ALA A 151 -15.29 14.83 4.06
CA ALA A 151 -14.27 14.43 5.03
C ALA A 151 -14.84 14.32 6.46
N LEU A 152 -15.62 15.31 6.90
CA LEU A 152 -16.24 15.34 8.22
C LEU A 152 -17.24 14.19 8.39
N ARG A 153 -18.16 14.01 7.44
CA ARG A 153 -19.16 12.93 7.47
C ARG A 153 -18.52 11.55 7.43
N MET A 154 -17.47 11.35 6.63
CA MET A 154 -16.77 10.06 6.58
C MET A 154 -15.99 9.75 7.87
N ASN A 155 -15.39 10.76 8.50
CA ASN A 155 -14.72 10.58 9.78
C ASN A 155 -15.72 10.29 10.90
N TYR A 156 -16.87 10.98 10.91
CA TYR A 156 -17.97 10.71 11.83
C TYR A 156 -18.56 9.30 11.63
N ALA A 157 -18.85 8.91 10.38
CA ALA A 157 -19.31 7.57 10.02
C ALA A 157 -18.32 6.46 10.44
N ASN A 158 -17.01 6.72 10.37
CA ASN A 158 -16.00 5.78 10.84
C ASN A 158 -16.09 5.54 12.36
N ILE A 159 -16.36 6.58 13.16
CA ILE A 159 -16.58 6.42 14.60
C ILE A 159 -17.87 5.62 14.85
N LEU A 160 -18.97 6.00 14.20
CA LEU A 160 -20.26 5.32 14.33
C LEU A 160 -20.16 3.83 13.98
N ALA A 161 -19.41 3.48 12.92
CA ALA A 161 -19.16 2.10 12.55
C ALA A 161 -18.39 1.32 13.63
N LYS A 162 -17.45 1.96 14.33
CA LYS A 162 -16.75 1.35 15.49
C LYS A 162 -17.68 1.14 16.68
N GLN A 163 -18.71 1.96 16.79
CA GLN A 163 -19.76 1.87 17.82
C GLN A 163 -20.92 0.94 17.42
N ASN A 164 -20.85 0.32 16.23
CA ASN A 164 -21.93 -0.49 15.63
C ASN A 164 -23.25 0.27 15.42
N GLU A 165 -23.21 1.61 15.35
CA GLU A 165 -24.37 2.46 15.07
C GLU A 165 -24.65 2.51 13.56
N PHE A 166 -24.97 1.36 12.97
CA PHE A 166 -25.02 1.20 11.50
C PHE A 166 -26.12 2.02 10.82
N ASP A 167 -27.25 2.28 11.47
CA ASP A 167 -28.30 3.14 10.91
C ASP A 167 -27.77 4.56 10.66
N LEU A 168 -27.05 5.12 11.64
CA LEU A 168 -26.43 6.44 11.49
C LEU A 168 -25.30 6.42 10.45
N VAL A 169 -24.56 5.31 10.32
CA VAL A 169 -23.56 5.17 9.24
C VAL A 169 -24.23 5.27 7.87
N LEU A 170 -25.40 4.63 7.68
CA LEU A 170 -26.15 4.70 6.42
C LEU A 170 -26.57 6.13 6.12
N ASP A 171 -27.06 6.87 7.10
CA ASP A 171 -27.44 8.28 6.93
C ASP A 171 -26.26 9.14 6.49
N GLN A 172 -25.11 9.01 7.16
CA GLN A 172 -23.92 9.78 6.79
C GLN A 172 -23.36 9.38 5.41
N ALA A 173 -23.33 8.09 5.10
CA ALA A 173 -22.89 7.60 3.81
C ALA A 173 -23.84 8.08 2.68
N LYS A 174 -25.15 8.12 2.95
CA LYS A 174 -26.15 8.62 2.00
C LYS A 174 -25.92 10.09 1.67
N GLU A 175 -25.69 10.94 2.67
CA GLU A 175 -25.40 12.37 2.42
C GLU A 175 -24.11 12.54 1.60
N VAL A 176 -23.06 11.76 1.90
CA VAL A 176 -21.83 11.79 1.09
C VAL A 176 -22.07 11.35 -0.36
N LEU A 177 -22.85 10.29 -0.59
CA LEU A 177 -23.14 9.80 -1.94
C LEU A 177 -24.08 10.72 -2.73
N LYS A 178 -24.86 11.59 -2.07
CA LYS A 178 -25.58 12.67 -2.76
C LYS A 178 -24.64 13.73 -3.32
N LEU A 179 -23.51 13.99 -2.64
CA LEU A 179 -22.51 14.96 -3.04
C LEU A 179 -21.56 14.39 -4.10
N ASP A 180 -21.14 13.14 -3.89
CA ASP A 180 -20.20 12.43 -4.75
C ASP A 180 -20.61 10.95 -4.84
N GLN A 181 -21.33 10.59 -5.90
CA GLN A 181 -21.82 9.23 -6.12
C GLN A 181 -20.69 8.21 -6.33
N GLU A 182 -19.55 8.68 -6.84
CA GLU A 182 -18.34 7.88 -7.11
C GLU A 182 -17.37 7.89 -5.92
N ASN A 183 -17.82 8.33 -4.74
CA ASN A 183 -16.99 8.33 -3.56
C ASN A 183 -16.72 6.89 -3.10
N GLY A 184 -15.48 6.40 -3.28
CA GLY A 184 -15.11 5.04 -2.88
C GLY A 184 -15.34 4.76 -1.38
N LYS A 185 -15.02 5.73 -0.50
CA LYS A 185 -15.22 5.59 0.95
C LYS A 185 -16.70 5.60 1.32
N GLY A 186 -17.50 6.46 0.70
CA GLY A 186 -18.96 6.51 0.88
C GLY A 186 -19.63 5.19 0.49
N ASN A 187 -19.30 4.68 -0.70
CA ASN A 187 -19.80 3.38 -1.18
C ASN A 187 -19.36 2.24 -0.24
N PHE A 188 -18.09 2.23 0.20
CA PHE A 188 -17.60 1.24 1.15
C PHE A 188 -18.37 1.27 2.48
N ARG A 189 -18.59 2.46 3.07
CA ARG A 189 -19.32 2.59 4.34
C ARG A 189 -20.79 2.19 4.22
N MET A 190 -21.45 2.59 3.14
CA MET A 190 -22.83 2.18 2.84
C MET A 190 -22.94 0.66 2.73
N GLY A 191 -22.06 0.06 1.91
CA GLY A 191 -21.97 -1.38 1.73
C GLY A 191 -21.68 -2.11 3.04
N GLN A 192 -20.70 -1.65 3.80
CA GLN A 192 -20.33 -2.20 5.10
C GLN A 192 -21.51 -2.19 6.07
N ALA A 193 -22.20 -1.06 6.23
CA ALA A 193 -23.32 -0.96 7.16
C ALA A 193 -24.50 -1.86 6.76
N LEU A 194 -24.86 -1.90 5.47
CA LEU A 194 -25.90 -2.80 4.96
C LEU A 194 -25.54 -4.28 5.15
N PHE A 195 -24.28 -4.63 4.92
CA PHE A 195 -23.76 -5.98 5.11
C PHE A 195 -23.84 -6.42 6.57
N GLN A 196 -23.46 -5.54 7.50
CA GLN A 196 -23.56 -5.82 8.94
C GLN A 196 -25.01 -5.89 9.46
N GLN A 197 -25.94 -5.27 8.75
CA GLN A 197 -27.38 -5.43 8.98
C GLN A 197 -27.99 -6.64 8.25
N GLU A 198 -27.16 -7.54 7.69
CA GLU A 198 -27.56 -8.72 6.92
C GLU A 198 -28.41 -8.42 5.68
N LYS A 199 -28.40 -7.17 5.20
CA LYS A 199 -29.08 -6.74 3.97
C LYS A 199 -28.16 -6.98 2.77
N PHE A 200 -27.75 -8.23 2.56
CA PHE A 200 -26.68 -8.61 1.63
C PHE A 200 -26.96 -8.18 0.19
N GLU A 201 -28.18 -8.37 -0.30
CA GLU A 201 -28.57 -8.01 -1.66
C GLU A 201 -28.48 -6.50 -1.89
N LYS A 202 -28.91 -5.70 -0.91
CA LYS A 202 -28.83 -4.23 -0.98
C LYS A 202 -27.38 -3.75 -0.85
N SER A 203 -26.54 -4.47 -0.11
CA SER A 203 -25.14 -4.11 0.08
C SER A 203 -24.31 -4.30 -1.19
N ARG A 204 -24.72 -5.23 -2.07
CA ARG A 204 -23.96 -5.67 -3.23
C ARG A 204 -23.47 -4.50 -4.07
N ASP A 205 -24.37 -3.71 -4.65
CA ASP A 205 -24.02 -2.67 -5.61
C ASP A 205 -23.00 -1.66 -5.03
N TYR A 206 -23.16 -1.30 -3.76
CA TYR A 206 -22.24 -0.39 -3.06
C TYR A 206 -20.87 -1.02 -2.83
N ILE A 207 -20.81 -2.30 -2.44
CA ILE A 207 -19.55 -3.02 -2.21
C ILE A 207 -18.82 -3.26 -3.55
N GLU A 208 -19.54 -3.62 -4.62
CA GLU A 208 -18.94 -3.79 -5.95
C GLU A 208 -18.33 -2.47 -6.45
N LYS A 209 -19.07 -1.36 -6.36
CA LYS A 209 -18.57 -0.02 -6.72
C LYS A 209 -17.35 0.36 -5.90
N ALA A 210 -17.41 0.17 -4.58
CA ALA A 210 -16.28 0.45 -3.70
C ALA A 210 -15.04 -0.36 -4.11
N ALA A 211 -15.19 -1.65 -4.41
CA ALA A 211 -14.10 -2.52 -4.83
C ALA A 211 -13.50 -2.15 -6.20
N GLN A 212 -14.33 -1.64 -7.12
CA GLN A 212 -13.89 -1.15 -8.43
C GLN A 212 -13.09 0.15 -8.30
N ILE A 213 -13.51 1.07 -7.43
CA ILE A 213 -12.84 2.36 -7.21
C ILE A 213 -11.57 2.18 -6.36
N MET A 214 -11.65 1.37 -5.30
CA MET A 214 -10.59 1.17 -4.31
C MET A 214 -9.93 -0.21 -4.47
N LYS A 215 -9.41 -0.49 -5.66
CA LYS A 215 -8.85 -1.82 -6.04
C LYS A 215 -7.72 -2.31 -5.12
N GLN A 216 -6.96 -1.40 -4.53
CA GLN A 216 -5.80 -1.71 -3.69
C GLN A 216 -6.13 -1.76 -2.18
N ASP A 217 -7.34 -1.34 -1.76
CA ASP A 217 -7.69 -1.32 -0.35
C ASP A 217 -8.07 -2.72 0.13
N GLN A 218 -7.23 -3.29 0.99
CA GLN A 218 -7.41 -4.65 1.49
C GLN A 218 -8.74 -4.85 2.23
N ASN A 219 -9.24 -3.85 2.95
CA ASN A 219 -10.50 -3.97 3.68
C ASN A 219 -11.69 -3.99 2.74
N VAL A 220 -11.66 -3.16 1.69
CA VAL A 220 -12.69 -3.14 0.66
C VAL A 220 -12.71 -4.46 -0.09
N GLN A 221 -11.54 -4.97 -0.49
CA GLN A 221 -11.45 -6.26 -1.19
C GLN A 221 -11.88 -7.44 -0.31
N GLN A 222 -11.59 -7.39 0.99
CA GLN A 222 -12.06 -8.42 1.92
C GLN A 222 -13.59 -8.39 2.05
N LEU A 223 -14.19 -7.22 2.26
CA LEU A 223 -15.65 -7.08 2.34
C LEU A 223 -16.34 -7.54 1.04
N TYR A 224 -15.75 -7.28 -0.12
CA TYR A 224 -16.23 -7.77 -1.41
C TYR A 224 -16.23 -9.30 -1.51
N LYS A 225 -15.16 -9.95 -1.06
CA LYS A 225 -15.09 -11.42 -0.99
C LYS A 225 -16.12 -11.99 -0.02
N ASP A 226 -16.24 -11.40 1.17
CA ASP A 226 -17.21 -11.82 2.19
C ASP A 226 -18.65 -11.69 1.67
N MET A 227 -18.95 -10.59 0.97
CA MET A 227 -20.23 -10.38 0.28
C MET A 227 -20.53 -11.45 -0.76
N LYS A 228 -19.57 -11.75 -1.66
CA LYS A 228 -19.74 -12.81 -2.66
C LYS A 228 -19.99 -14.17 -2.02
N ALA A 229 -19.22 -14.51 -0.99
CA ALA A 229 -19.36 -15.77 -0.28
C ALA A 229 -20.76 -15.90 0.36
N LYS A 230 -21.27 -14.82 0.97
CA LYS A 230 -22.63 -14.79 1.55
C LYS A 230 -23.73 -14.94 0.52
N LEU A 231 -23.59 -14.33 -0.66
CA LEU A 231 -24.56 -14.44 -1.75
C LEU A 231 -24.41 -15.71 -2.60
N GLY A 232 -23.44 -16.59 -2.28
CA GLY A 232 -23.19 -17.81 -3.05
C GLY A 232 -22.67 -17.54 -4.48
N ILE A 233 -22.15 -16.33 -4.73
CA ILE A 233 -21.62 -15.94 -6.04
C ILE A 233 -20.23 -16.57 -6.19
N LYS A 234 -20.15 -17.68 -6.93
CA LYS A 234 -18.87 -18.32 -7.28
C LYS A 234 -18.08 -17.38 -8.18
N GLU A 235 -16.81 -17.18 -7.86
CA GLU A 235 -15.98 -16.22 -8.58
C GLU A 235 -15.73 -16.66 -10.03
N GLU A 236 -15.89 -15.73 -10.97
CA GLU A 236 -15.23 -15.74 -12.29
C GLU A 236 -13.72 -15.43 -12.15
N GLN A 237 -13.09 -15.90 -11.06
CA GLN A 237 -11.65 -15.79 -10.79
C GLN A 237 -10.77 -16.43 -11.88
N LYS A 238 -11.38 -17.18 -12.81
CA LYS A 238 -10.68 -17.76 -13.96
C LYS A 238 -10.10 -16.69 -14.89
N GLN A 239 -10.65 -15.49 -14.99
CA GLN A 239 -10.20 -14.54 -16.02
C GLN A 239 -8.92 -13.80 -15.62
N GLU A 240 -8.82 -13.34 -14.37
CA GLU A 240 -7.64 -12.63 -13.86
C GLU A 240 -6.44 -13.57 -13.60
N GLN A 241 -6.70 -14.84 -13.26
CA GLN A 241 -5.66 -15.87 -13.18
C GLN A 241 -5.20 -16.32 -14.58
N LYS A 242 -6.12 -16.47 -15.55
CA LYS A 242 -5.74 -16.77 -16.94
C LYS A 242 -4.91 -15.66 -17.56
N GLU A 243 -5.26 -14.39 -17.37
CA GLU A 243 -4.46 -13.27 -17.89
C GLU A 243 -3.07 -13.24 -17.25
N LYS A 244 -2.95 -13.47 -15.93
CA LYS A 244 -1.64 -13.55 -15.27
C LYS A 244 -0.83 -14.76 -15.73
N GLU A 245 -1.46 -15.91 -15.94
CA GLU A 245 -0.81 -17.11 -16.47
C GLU A 245 -0.42 -16.96 -17.95
N GLU A 246 -1.22 -16.29 -18.78
CA GLU A 246 -0.91 -16.02 -20.19
C GLU A 246 0.24 -15.04 -20.32
N VAL A 247 0.27 -13.95 -19.53
CA VAL A 247 1.39 -12.99 -19.52
C VAL A 247 2.70 -13.65 -19.05
N VAL A 248 2.64 -14.58 -18.11
CA VAL A 248 3.82 -15.35 -17.67
C VAL A 248 4.25 -16.37 -18.74
N LYS A 249 3.31 -17.02 -19.42
CA LYS A 249 3.61 -17.95 -20.53
C LYS A 249 4.21 -17.23 -21.73
N GLU A 250 3.72 -16.06 -22.11
CA GLU A 250 4.28 -15.26 -23.20
C GLU A 250 5.71 -14.78 -22.90
N LYS A 251 5.97 -14.31 -21.66
CA LYS A 251 7.32 -13.92 -21.25
C LYS A 251 8.30 -15.09 -21.31
N ASN A 252 7.93 -16.24 -20.75
CA ASN A 252 8.78 -17.43 -20.75
C ASN A 252 9.01 -18.01 -22.16
N GLN A 253 8.06 -17.86 -23.08
CA GLN A 253 8.25 -18.24 -24.48
C GLN A 253 9.17 -17.27 -25.24
N SER A 254 9.13 -15.98 -24.91
CA SER A 254 10.00 -14.97 -25.52
C SER A 254 11.46 -15.09 -25.09
N GLU A 255 11.72 -15.48 -23.84
CA GLU A 255 13.08 -15.72 -23.31
C GLU A 255 13.68 -17.01 -23.89
N ASN A 256 12.93 -18.11 -23.91
CA ASN A 256 13.39 -19.38 -24.49
C ASN A 256 13.69 -19.29 -26.01
N LYS A 257 13.03 -18.37 -26.75
CA LYS A 257 13.34 -18.15 -28.17
C LYS A 257 14.66 -17.42 -28.37
N LYS A 258 14.97 -16.43 -27.51
CA LYS A 258 16.25 -15.69 -27.58
C LYS A 258 17.43 -16.57 -27.20
N ASP A 259 17.29 -17.39 -26.15
CA ASP A 259 18.36 -18.30 -25.73
C ASP A 259 18.69 -19.37 -26.78
N ASN A 260 17.67 -19.86 -27.51
CA ASN A 260 17.87 -20.82 -28.60
C ASN A 260 18.49 -20.20 -29.85
N GLU A 261 18.17 -18.94 -30.19
CA GLU A 261 18.81 -18.24 -31.31
C GLU A 261 20.27 -17.90 -31.03
N ASP A 262 20.59 -17.49 -29.80
CA ASP A 262 21.97 -17.17 -29.39
C ASP A 262 22.88 -18.42 -29.33
N GLN A 263 22.34 -19.57 -28.91
CA GLN A 263 23.08 -20.83 -28.93
C GLN A 263 23.32 -21.33 -30.36
N LYS A 264 22.31 -21.21 -31.24
CA LYS A 264 22.43 -21.62 -32.64
C LYS A 264 23.45 -20.78 -33.40
N ASN A 265 23.48 -19.46 -33.16
CA ASN A 265 24.47 -18.57 -33.76
C ASN A 265 25.89 -18.85 -33.28
N LYS A 266 26.11 -19.15 -31.99
CA LYS A 266 27.43 -19.54 -31.48
C LYS A 266 27.94 -20.83 -32.13
N GLN A 267 27.08 -21.84 -32.25
CA GLN A 267 27.48 -23.12 -32.84
C GLN A 267 27.84 -22.98 -34.33
N THR A 268 27.09 -22.17 -35.08
CA THR A 268 27.43 -21.88 -36.49
C THR A 268 28.73 -21.09 -36.66
N PHE A 269 29.08 -20.23 -35.68
CA PHE A 269 30.33 -19.49 -35.70
C PHE A 269 31.54 -20.39 -35.43
N ASP A 270 31.43 -21.27 -34.42
CA ASP A 270 32.50 -22.21 -34.06
C ASP A 270 32.76 -23.23 -35.16
N ASP A 271 31.72 -23.77 -35.80
CA ASP A 271 31.84 -24.69 -36.95
C ASP A 271 32.56 -24.02 -38.13
N GLY A 272 32.25 -22.73 -38.38
CA GLY A 272 32.90 -21.94 -39.43
C GLY A 272 34.38 -21.66 -39.16
N GLN A 273 34.79 -21.53 -37.89
CA GLN A 273 36.20 -21.39 -37.51
C GLN A 273 36.97 -22.70 -37.68
N GLN A 274 36.36 -23.83 -37.30
CA GLN A 274 36.97 -25.15 -37.46
C GLN A 274 37.20 -25.51 -38.94
N GLN A 275 36.24 -25.22 -39.81
CA GLN A 275 36.41 -25.44 -41.26
C GLN A 275 37.55 -24.60 -41.85
N ARG A 276 37.70 -23.33 -41.43
CA ARG A 276 38.81 -22.48 -41.90
C ARG A 276 40.18 -23.01 -41.44
N GLN A 277 40.28 -23.49 -40.20
CA GLN A 277 41.52 -24.11 -39.71
C GLN A 277 41.88 -25.38 -40.49
N GLN A 278 40.89 -26.24 -40.77
CA GLN A 278 41.11 -27.44 -41.60
C GLN A 278 41.55 -27.09 -43.04
N LEU A 279 40.94 -26.08 -43.67
CA LEU A 279 41.35 -25.58 -44.99
C LEU A 279 42.78 -25.03 -45.00
N HIS A 280 43.18 -24.33 -43.94
CA HIS A 280 44.54 -23.82 -43.81
C HIS A 280 45.57 -24.95 -43.63
N LEU A 281 45.26 -25.96 -42.81
CA LEU A 281 46.11 -27.14 -42.60
C LEU A 281 46.27 -27.96 -43.90
N THR A 282 45.18 -28.21 -44.62
CA THR A 282 45.22 -28.98 -45.88
C THR A 282 46.00 -28.24 -46.97
N SER A 283 45.85 -26.92 -47.06
CA SER A 283 46.62 -26.10 -47.99
C SER A 283 48.12 -26.07 -47.64
N SER A 284 48.46 -26.02 -46.35
CA SER A 284 49.85 -26.10 -45.87
C SER A 284 50.50 -27.46 -46.20
N LEU A 285 49.79 -28.56 -45.96
CA LEU A 285 50.23 -29.91 -46.31
C LEU A 285 50.44 -30.07 -47.83
N LEU A 286 49.51 -29.58 -48.64
CA LEU A 286 49.64 -29.60 -50.10
C LEU A 286 50.86 -28.82 -50.60
N LEU A 287 51.18 -27.69 -49.96
CA LEU A 287 52.36 -26.90 -50.30
C LEU A 287 53.65 -27.63 -49.91
N GLN A 288 53.69 -28.28 -48.74
CA GLN A 288 54.81 -29.11 -48.31
C GLN A 288 55.03 -30.30 -49.25
N CYS A 289 53.97 -31.01 -49.65
CA CYS A 289 54.06 -32.10 -50.63
C CYS A 289 54.58 -31.63 -51.99
N LYS A 290 54.13 -30.47 -52.47
CA LYS A 290 54.65 -29.87 -53.73
C LYS A 290 56.12 -29.48 -53.63
N TYR A 291 56.58 -29.04 -52.46
CA TYR A 291 57.98 -28.69 -52.24
C TYR A 291 58.88 -29.94 -52.19
N ALA A 292 58.41 -31.01 -51.53
CA ALA A 292 59.12 -32.29 -51.46
C ALA A 292 59.31 -32.93 -52.86
N LEU A 293 58.27 -32.92 -53.70
CA LEU A 293 58.34 -33.45 -55.08
C LEU A 293 59.25 -32.64 -56.02
N ARG A 294 59.59 -31.39 -55.66
CA ARG A 294 60.50 -30.55 -56.45
C ARG A 294 61.97 -30.74 -56.10
N GLN A 295 62.26 -31.42 -54.98
CA GLN A 295 63.64 -31.67 -54.49
C GLN A 295 64.10 -33.12 -54.73
N SER A 296 63.23 -33.96 -55.28
CA SER A 296 63.49 -35.34 -55.73
C SER A 296 63.58 -35.40 -57.25
#